data_AF-A0A5B7X6U3-F1
#
_entry.id   AF-A0A5B7X6U3-F1
#
_cell.length_a   1.000
_cell.length_b   1.000
_cell.length_c   1.000
_cell.angle_alpha   90.00
_cell.angle_beta   90.00
_cell.angle_gamma   90.00
#
_symmetry.space_group_name_H-M   'P 1'
#
loop_
_entity.id
_entity.type
_entity.pdbx_description
1 polymer ?
#
loop_
_entity_poly.entity_id
_entity_poly.type
_entity_poly.pdbx_seq_one_letter_code
_entity_poly.pdbx_strand_id
1 'polypeptide(L)'
;MKTKIYLFFLLAILVSCSDDDSEECIGYRSENVTEVNSPSSVRINESIEIEVKFAVYNGCGKFEKFIESGSEQSKIIEVQAKYEGCICTDNIPIITAIYEFTPSTIGEYELKFKSGETDYITVNIAVTD
;
A
#
# COMPACT_ATOMS: atom_id res chain seq x y z
N MET A 1 72.80 30.85 -10.30
CA MET A 1 72.86 29.66 -9.42
C MET A 1 71.44 29.22 -9.09
N LYS A 2 71.04 28.08 -9.68
CA LYS A 2 70.04 27.07 -9.26
C LYS A 2 68.67 27.56 -8.72
N THR A 3 67.74 27.83 -9.63
CA THR A 3 66.30 27.91 -9.37
C THR A 3 65.75 26.50 -9.17
N LYS A 4 65.17 26.19 -8.00
CA LYS A 4 64.56 24.89 -7.72
C LYS A 4 63.14 24.84 -8.30
N ILE A 5 62.92 23.99 -9.30
CA ILE A 5 61.59 23.61 -9.78
C ILE A 5 61.11 22.46 -8.91
N TYR A 6 60.03 22.69 -8.15
CA TYR A 6 59.32 21.64 -7.44
C TYR A 6 58.15 21.19 -8.32
N LEU A 7 58.31 20.01 -8.94
CA LEU A 7 57.29 19.35 -9.72
C LEU A 7 56.37 18.59 -8.74
N PHE A 8 55.26 19.22 -8.35
CA PHE A 8 54.23 18.58 -7.54
C PHE A 8 53.31 17.77 -8.47
N PHE A 9 53.63 16.48 -8.64
CA PHE A 9 52.79 15.55 -9.39
C PHE A 9 51.61 15.13 -8.51
N LEU A 10 50.48 15.79 -8.70
CA LEU A 10 49.24 15.56 -7.96
C LEU A 10 48.57 14.31 -8.57
N LEU A 11 48.82 13.15 -7.95
CA LEU A 11 48.21 11.88 -8.33
C LEU A 11 46.76 11.88 -7.85
N ALA A 12 45.83 12.26 -8.72
CA ALA A 12 44.40 12.14 -8.48
C ALA A 12 44.03 10.64 -8.52
N ILE A 13 43.92 10.02 -7.35
CA ILE A 13 43.24 8.74 -7.19
C ILE A 13 41.75 8.95 -7.46
N LEU A 14 41.31 8.60 -8.67
CA LEU A 14 39.90 8.42 -8.99
C LEU A 14 39.44 7.15 -8.27
N VAL A 15 38.96 7.30 -7.03
CA VAL A 15 38.16 6.27 -6.38
C VAL A 15 36.81 6.29 -7.09
N SER A 16 36.67 5.45 -8.12
CA SER A 16 35.37 5.13 -8.68
C SER A 16 34.65 4.26 -7.67
N CYS A 17 33.76 4.84 -6.86
CA CYS A 17 32.70 4.06 -6.24
C CYS A 17 31.85 3.52 -7.39
N SER A 18 31.91 2.21 -7.66
CA SER A 18 30.80 1.56 -8.34
C SER A 18 29.73 1.39 -7.29
N ASP A 19 28.71 2.25 -7.32
CA ASP A 19 27.45 1.89 -6.67
C ASP A 19 26.94 0.67 -7.45
N ASP A 20 27.06 -0.50 -6.82
CA ASP A 20 26.41 -1.74 -7.27
C ASP A 20 24.92 -1.54 -6.98
N ASP A 21 24.26 -0.72 -7.79
CA ASP A 21 22.83 -0.52 -7.76
C ASP A 21 22.18 -1.82 -8.24
N SER A 22 21.91 -2.74 -7.31
CA SER A 22 21.01 -3.85 -7.59
C SER A 22 19.67 -3.26 -8.03
N GLU A 23 19.20 -3.59 -9.24
CA GLU A 23 17.93 -3.08 -9.75
C GLU A 23 16.78 -3.48 -8.81
N GLU A 24 16.21 -2.50 -8.09
CA GLU A 24 15.03 -2.72 -7.26
C GLU A 24 13.77 -2.79 -8.13
N CYS A 25 13.31 -4.00 -8.43
CA CYS A 25 12.04 -4.24 -9.12
C CYS A 25 10.85 -4.12 -8.15
N ILE A 26 10.45 -2.88 -7.84
CA ILE A 26 9.31 -2.58 -6.97
C ILE A 26 8.26 -1.77 -7.74
N GLY A 27 6.99 -2.20 -7.66
CA GLY A 27 5.84 -1.50 -8.21
C GLY A 27 4.66 -1.47 -7.26
N TYR A 28 3.79 -0.46 -7.41
CA TYR A 28 2.56 -0.32 -6.63
C TYR A 28 1.36 -0.22 -7.56
N ARG A 29 0.26 -0.89 -7.24
CA ARG A 29 -0.98 -0.85 -8.02
C ARG A 29 -2.19 -0.82 -7.09
N SER A 30 -3.25 -0.17 -7.53
CA SER A 30 -4.55 -0.30 -6.89
C SER A 30 -5.19 -1.61 -7.38
N GLU A 31 -5.69 -2.43 -6.46
CA GLU A 31 -6.35 -3.69 -6.78
C GLU A 31 -7.83 -3.62 -6.41
N ASN A 32 -8.65 -4.25 -7.24
CA ASN A 32 -10.10 -4.29 -7.02
C ASN A 32 -10.46 -5.29 -5.93
N VAL A 33 -11.24 -4.83 -4.94
CA VAL A 33 -11.81 -5.67 -3.91
C VAL A 33 -12.87 -6.59 -4.50
N THR A 34 -12.81 -7.86 -4.13
CA THR A 34 -13.71 -8.92 -4.63
C THR A 34 -14.73 -9.38 -3.59
N GLU A 35 -14.40 -9.24 -2.30
CA GLU A 35 -15.28 -9.64 -1.19
C GLU A 35 -14.97 -8.81 0.05
N VAL A 36 -16.00 -8.47 0.82
CA VAL A 36 -15.87 -7.81 2.12
C VAL A 36 -16.75 -8.53 3.13
N ASN A 37 -16.17 -8.91 4.27
CA ASN A 37 -16.91 -9.46 5.40
C ASN A 37 -16.74 -8.52 6.61
N SER A 38 -17.86 -8.01 7.08
CA SER A 38 -17.91 -6.99 8.14
C SER A 38 -19.06 -7.28 9.10
N PRO A 39 -18.90 -6.98 10.39
CA PRO A 39 -20.03 -6.74 11.29
C PRO A 39 -20.94 -5.63 10.72
N SER A 40 -22.22 -5.69 11.06
CA SER A 40 -23.21 -4.65 10.69
C SER A 40 -23.32 -3.52 11.70
N SER A 41 -22.65 -3.62 12.85
CA SER A 41 -22.72 -2.62 13.92
C SER A 41 -21.49 -2.67 14.83
N VAL A 42 -21.18 -1.54 15.46
CA VAL A 42 -20.11 -1.40 16.46
C VAL A 42 -20.48 -0.29 17.45
N ARG A 43 -19.93 -0.31 18.67
CA ARG A 43 -20.07 0.83 19.58
C ARG A 43 -19.09 1.95 19.22
N ILE A 44 -19.47 3.19 19.52
CA ILE A 44 -18.59 4.34 19.42
C ILE A 44 -17.28 4.08 20.18
N ASN A 45 -16.15 4.42 19.56
CA ASN A 45 -14.79 4.18 20.05
C ASN A 45 -14.38 2.71 20.23
N GLU A 46 -15.21 1.73 19.87
CA GLU A 46 -14.78 0.34 19.74
C GLU A 46 -14.25 0.08 18.33
N SER A 47 -13.21 -0.76 18.22
CA SER A 47 -12.65 -1.17 16.94
C SER A 47 -13.27 -2.50 16.49
N ILE A 48 -13.57 -2.60 15.20
CA ILE A 48 -13.91 -3.86 14.53
C ILE A 48 -12.92 -4.14 13.41
N GLU A 49 -12.74 -5.43 13.14
CA GLU A 49 -11.98 -5.92 12.00
C GLU A 49 -12.93 -6.23 10.84
N ILE A 50 -12.60 -5.70 9.67
CA ILE A 50 -13.31 -5.97 8.41
C ILE A 50 -12.36 -6.75 7.50
N GLU A 51 -12.75 -7.97 7.11
CA GLU A 51 -11.97 -8.76 6.18
C GLU A 51 -12.23 -8.28 4.75
N VAL A 52 -11.16 -7.89 4.05
CA VAL A 52 -11.21 -7.40 2.67
C VAL A 52 -10.40 -8.34 1.80
N LYS A 53 -11.04 -8.97 0.81
CA LYS A 53 -10.36 -9.85 -0.14
C LYS A 53 -10.19 -9.16 -1.49
N PHE A 54 -9.02 -9.34 -2.09
CA PHE A 54 -8.69 -8.83 -3.41
C PHE A 54 -7.72 -9.79 -4.10
N ALA A 55 -7.69 -9.77 -5.43
CA ALA A 55 -6.71 -10.54 -6.20
C ALA A 55 -5.52 -9.65 -6.58
N VAL A 56 -4.31 -10.19 -6.55
CA VAL A 56 -3.12 -9.56 -7.14
C VAL A 56 -2.80 -10.19 -8.49
N TYR A 57 -2.14 -9.46 -9.39
CA TYR A 57 -1.98 -9.87 -10.78
C TYR A 57 -0.92 -10.97 -11.01
N ASN A 58 -0.02 -11.21 -10.06
CA ASN A 58 0.99 -12.26 -10.12
C ASN A 58 1.54 -12.62 -8.72
N GLY A 59 2.45 -13.59 -8.65
CA GLY A 59 2.99 -14.11 -7.38
C GLY A 59 3.92 -13.18 -6.60
N CYS A 60 4.28 -12.01 -7.13
CA CYS A 60 5.03 -11.00 -6.39
C CYS A 60 4.12 -10.02 -5.63
N GLY A 61 2.82 -10.07 -5.87
CA GLY A 61 1.85 -9.18 -5.27
C GLY A 61 1.61 -9.49 -3.80
N LYS A 62 1.59 -8.44 -2.98
CA LYS A 62 1.20 -8.48 -1.56
C LYS A 62 0.39 -7.25 -1.19
N PHE A 63 -0.40 -7.35 -0.12
CA PHE A 63 -1.02 -6.18 0.50
C PHE A 63 0.06 -5.20 0.96
N GLU A 64 -0.11 -3.92 0.64
CA GLU A 64 0.72 -2.83 1.17
C GLU A 64 -0.07 -2.03 2.21
N LYS A 65 -1.19 -1.43 1.79
CA LYS A 65 -2.03 -0.59 2.65
C LYS A 65 -3.41 -0.36 2.06
N PHE A 66 -4.32 0.13 2.91
CA PHE A 66 -5.53 0.79 2.48
C PHE A 66 -5.27 2.29 2.27
N ILE A 67 -5.87 2.86 1.23
CA ILE A 67 -5.90 4.30 0.98
C ILE A 67 -7.33 4.76 1.19
N GLU A 68 -7.51 5.68 2.14
CA GLU A 68 -8.82 6.22 2.50
C GLU A 68 -9.04 7.61 1.91
N SER A 69 -10.28 7.90 1.55
CA SER A 69 -10.74 9.24 1.19
C SER A 69 -12.21 9.43 1.57
N GLY A 70 -12.72 10.66 1.51
CA GLY A 70 -14.10 10.98 1.86
C GLY A 70 -14.25 11.50 3.30
N SER A 71 -15.46 11.38 3.85
CA SER A 71 -15.76 11.77 5.23
C SER A 71 -15.71 10.56 6.16
N GLU A 72 -15.75 10.79 7.47
CA GLU A 72 -15.77 9.70 8.45
C GLU A 72 -16.96 8.75 8.24
N GLN A 73 -18.16 9.30 7.99
CA GLN A 73 -19.42 8.56 7.78
C GLN A 73 -19.61 8.03 6.35
N SER A 74 -18.83 8.48 5.38
CA SER A 74 -18.88 8.03 4.00
C SER A 74 -17.47 7.94 3.44
N LYS A 75 -16.77 6.84 3.75
CA LYS A 75 -15.39 6.59 3.31
C LYS A 75 -15.36 5.82 2.01
N ILE A 76 -14.39 6.16 1.17
CA ILE A 76 -13.94 5.32 0.06
C ILE A 76 -12.62 4.69 0.48
N ILE A 77 -12.53 3.37 0.36
CA ILE A 77 -11.38 2.56 0.73
C ILE A 77 -10.84 1.87 -0.52
N GLU A 78 -9.59 2.15 -0.88
CA GLU A 78 -8.87 1.48 -1.96
C GLU A 78 -7.79 0.56 -1.39
N VAL A 79 -7.58 -0.60 -2.01
CA VAL A 79 -6.45 -1.47 -1.70
C VAL A 79 -5.27 -1.08 -2.59
N GLN A 80 -4.13 -0.75 -1.98
CA GLN A 80 -2.85 -0.71 -2.69
C GLN A 80 -2.10 -2.01 -2.44
N ALA A 81 -1.70 -2.67 -3.53
CA ALA A 81 -0.78 -3.79 -3.52
C ALA A 81 0.64 -3.32 -3.88
N LYS A 82 1.64 -3.96 -3.27
CA LYS A 82 3.05 -3.86 -3.63
C LYS A 82 3.46 -5.13 -4.39
N TYR A 83 4.22 -4.94 -5.45
CA TYR A 83 4.84 -5.99 -6.24
C TYR A 83 6.34 -5.87 -6.11
N GLU A 84 6.97 -6.88 -5.55
CA GLU A 84 8.41 -6.87 -5.24
C GLU A 84 9.08 -8.12 -5.80
N GLY A 85 9.92 -7.93 -6.82
CA GLY A 85 10.64 -9.00 -7.51
C GLY A 85 10.72 -8.77 -9.01
N CYS A 86 11.89 -9.05 -9.60
CA CYS A 86 12.10 -8.94 -11.05
C CYS A 86 11.56 -10.15 -11.82
N ILE A 87 11.39 -11.29 -11.14
CA ILE A 87 10.86 -12.54 -11.70
C ILE A 87 9.72 -13.00 -10.79
N CYS A 88 8.51 -13.06 -11.34
CA CYS A 88 7.30 -13.40 -10.62
C CYS A 88 6.66 -14.66 -11.22
N THR A 89 5.95 -15.44 -10.41
CA THR A 89 5.15 -16.55 -10.92
C THR A 89 3.83 -16.03 -11.50
N ASP A 90 3.25 -16.73 -12.46
CA ASP A 90 1.93 -16.39 -13.05
C ASP A 90 0.74 -16.76 -12.12
N ASN A 91 1.00 -17.01 -10.84
CA ASN A 91 -0.04 -17.27 -9.87
C ASN A 91 -0.79 -15.96 -9.55
N ILE A 92 -2.13 -15.99 -9.55
CA ILE A 92 -3.00 -14.85 -9.22
C ILE A 92 -3.65 -15.15 -7.86
N PRO A 93 -2.93 -15.00 -6.73
CA PRO A 93 -3.48 -15.32 -5.43
C PRO A 93 -4.55 -14.30 -5.01
N ILE A 94 -5.53 -14.78 -4.25
CA ILE A 94 -6.44 -13.95 -3.48
C ILE A 94 -5.79 -13.67 -2.12
N ILE A 95 -5.73 -12.40 -1.76
CA ILE A 95 -5.17 -11.93 -0.49
C ILE A 95 -6.33 -11.43 0.38
N THR A 96 -6.31 -11.79 1.66
CA THR A 96 -7.17 -11.20 2.69
C THR A 96 -6.36 -10.18 3.47
N ALA A 97 -6.86 -8.95 3.56
CA ALA A 97 -6.33 -7.89 4.40
C ALA A 97 -7.38 -7.46 5.43
N ILE A 98 -6.94 -7.05 6.62
CA ILE A 98 -7.81 -6.61 7.71
C ILE A 98 -7.86 -5.08 7.72
N TYR A 99 -9.05 -4.53 7.47
CA TYR A 99 -9.33 -3.12 7.64
C TYR A 99 -9.88 -2.89 9.05
N GLU A 100 -9.10 -2.22 9.90
CA GLU A 100 -9.53 -1.82 11.24
C GLU A 100 -10.38 -0.54 11.16
N PHE A 101 -11.58 -0.60 11.70
CA PHE A 101 -12.51 0.53 11.72
C PHE A 101 -12.89 0.90 13.15
N THR A 102 -12.60 2.14 13.54
CA THR A 102 -12.97 2.72 14.85
C THR A 102 -13.71 4.03 14.64
N PRO A 103 -15.05 4.07 14.80
CA PRO A 103 -15.82 5.29 14.64
C PRO A 103 -15.76 6.17 15.89
N SER A 104 -15.76 7.48 15.68
CA SER A 104 -15.72 8.47 16.78
C SER A 104 -17.05 9.19 17.01
N THR A 105 -18.08 8.90 16.21
CA THR A 105 -19.42 9.47 16.35
C THR A 105 -20.50 8.40 16.15
N ILE A 106 -21.64 8.55 16.83
CA ILE A 106 -22.82 7.70 16.64
C ILE A 106 -23.48 8.05 15.30
N GLY A 107 -23.96 7.04 14.58
CA GLY A 107 -24.66 7.23 13.31
C GLY A 107 -24.54 6.03 12.37
N GLU A 108 -25.03 6.20 11.14
CA GLU A 108 -24.89 5.23 10.06
C GLU A 108 -23.66 5.56 9.22
N TYR A 109 -22.79 4.58 9.05
CA TYR A 109 -21.55 4.71 8.29
C TYR A 109 -21.62 3.90 7.01
N GLU A 110 -21.25 4.53 5.90
CA GLU A 110 -21.16 3.91 4.57
C GLU A 110 -19.67 3.75 4.19
N LEU A 111 -19.16 2.52 4.23
CA LEU A 111 -17.80 2.19 3.82
C LEU A 111 -17.82 1.61 2.41
N LYS A 112 -17.21 2.30 1.44
CA LYS A 112 -17.18 1.93 0.02
C LYS A 112 -15.81 1.37 -0.37
N PHE A 113 -15.73 0.05 -0.47
CA PHE A 113 -14.51 -0.63 -0.90
C PHE A 113 -14.48 -0.68 -2.44
N LYS A 114 -13.43 -0.12 -3.05
CA LYS A 114 -13.33 -0.02 -4.51
C LYS A 114 -13.19 -1.39 -5.16
N SER A 115 -14.12 -1.73 -6.03
CA SER A 115 -14.22 -3.02 -6.73
C SER A 115 -14.14 -2.91 -8.26
N GLY A 116 -14.07 -1.67 -8.76
CA GLY A 116 -13.88 -1.34 -10.17
C GLY A 116 -13.57 0.16 -10.33
N GLU A 117 -13.48 0.65 -11.57
CA GLU A 117 -13.20 2.07 -11.83
C GLU A 117 -14.27 2.99 -11.22
N THR A 118 -15.54 2.56 -11.27
CA THR A 118 -16.70 3.29 -10.75
C THR A 118 -17.58 2.44 -9.83
N ASP A 119 -17.14 1.24 -9.49
CA ASP A 119 -17.92 0.25 -8.74
C ASP A 119 -17.36 0.02 -7.34
N TYR A 120 -18.27 -0.16 -6.38
CA TYR A 120 -17.92 -0.35 -4.97
C TYR A 120 -18.70 -1.51 -4.36
N ILE A 121 -18.04 -2.25 -3.47
CA ILE A 121 -18.71 -3.06 -2.47
C ILE A 121 -18.95 -2.15 -1.26
N THR A 122 -20.22 -1.84 -1.02
CA THR A 122 -20.63 -0.96 0.09
C THR A 122 -21.03 -1.78 1.30
N VAL A 123 -20.45 -1.45 2.45
CA VAL A 123 -20.85 -1.97 3.76
C VAL A 123 -21.43 -0.84 4.58
N ASN A 124 -22.62 -1.07 5.15
CA ASN A 124 -23.25 -0.14 6.09
C ASN A 124 -23.02 -0.62 7.53
N ILE A 125 -22.58 0.28 8.41
CA ILE A 125 -22.28 -0.02 9.81
C ILE A 125 -23.05 0.94 10.70
N ALA A 126 -23.92 0.39 11.54
CA ALA A 126 -24.62 1.16 12.56
C ALA A 126 -23.70 1.35 13.77
N VAL A 127 -23.38 2.61 14.08
CA VAL A 127 -22.57 2.97 15.25
C VAL A 127 -23.50 3.42 16.37
N THR A 128 -23.46 2.69 17.47
CA THR A 128 -24.30 2.93 18.66
C THR A 128 -23.46 3.31 19.87
N ASP A 129 -24.12 3.66 20.96
CA ASP A 129 -23.49 3.75 22.29
C ASP A 129 -23.19 2.35 22.88
#